data_AF-A0AA51IAQ7-F1
#
_entry.id   AF-A0AA51IAQ7-F1
#
_cell.length_a   1.000
_cell.length_b   1.000
_cell.length_c   1.000
_cell.angle_alpha   90.00
_cell.angle_beta   90.00
_cell.angle_gamma   90.00
#
_symmetry.space_group_name_H-M   'P 1'
#
loop_
_entity.id
_entity.type
_entity.pdbx_description
1 polymer ?
#
loop_
_entity_poly.entity_id
_entity_poly.type
_entity_poly.pdbx_seq_one_letter_code
_entity_poly.pdbx_strand_id
1 'polypeptide(L)'
;VNDPAKNDATAQIDDPTLSGLWELGAFGLQVPGELGGLGLSNTQYARLVEVVGAHDLGVGITLGAHQSIGFKGILLVGTPEQKAKYLPRVTGGEYAAFCLTEPSSGSDA
;
A
#
# COMPACT_ATOMS: atom_id res chain seq x y z
N VAL A 1 3.64 -18.80 1.56
CA VAL A 1 2.50 -18.49 2.46
C VAL A 1 3.06 -17.58 3.53
N ASN A 2 2.42 -16.44 3.79
CA ASN A 2 2.89 -15.49 4.81
C ASN A 2 3.01 -16.17 6.19
N ASP A 3 4.06 -15.87 6.94
CA ASP A 3 4.26 -16.32 8.33
C ASP A 3 4.37 -15.08 9.25
N PRO A 4 3.30 -14.70 9.95
CA PRO A 4 3.30 -13.50 10.78
C PRO A 4 4.24 -13.58 11.98
N ALA A 5 4.46 -14.78 12.53
CA ALA A 5 5.34 -14.96 13.69
C ALA A 5 6.81 -14.79 13.28
N LYS A 6 7.17 -15.26 12.08
CA LYS A 6 8.49 -15.02 11.51
C LYS A 6 8.71 -13.53 11.23
N ASN A 7 7.75 -12.86 10.60
CA ASN A 7 7.86 -11.43 10.28
C ASN A 7 8.07 -10.57 11.53
N ASP A 8 7.33 -10.88 12.60
CA ASP A 8 7.50 -10.25 13.92
C ASP A 8 8.91 -10.50 14.50
N ALA A 9 9.34 -11.77 14.53
CA ALA A 9 10.64 -12.15 15.08
C ALA A 9 11.83 -11.51 14.34
N THR A 10 11.69 -11.22 13.04
CA THR A 10 12.73 -10.57 12.21
C THR A 10 12.52 -9.07 12.05
N ALA A 11 11.43 -8.51 12.57
CA ALA A 11 11.01 -7.12 12.37
C ALA A 11 10.97 -6.69 10.88
N GLN A 12 10.74 -7.64 9.98
CA GLN A 12 10.77 -7.45 8.53
C GLN A 12 9.83 -8.47 7.86
N ILE A 13 9.14 -8.05 6.80
CA ILE A 13 8.38 -8.98 5.95
C ILE A 13 9.38 -9.79 5.15
N ASP A 14 9.24 -11.12 5.14
CA ASP A 14 10.19 -11.97 4.41
C ASP A 14 10.12 -11.77 2.89
N ASP A 15 11.29 -11.74 2.22
CA ASP A 15 11.41 -11.41 0.79
C ASP A 15 10.48 -12.21 -0.13
N PRO A 16 10.27 -13.54 0.08
CA PRO A 16 9.34 -14.30 -0.76
C PRO A 16 7.89 -13.85 -0.60
N THR A 17 7.45 -13.50 0.62
CA THR A 17 6.11 -12.96 0.84
C THR A 17 5.99 -11.58 0.20
N LEU A 18 6.99 -10.72 0.40
CA LEU A 18 6.98 -9.38 -0.17
C LEU A 18 6.91 -9.41 -1.70
N SER A 19 7.70 -10.27 -2.33
CA SER A 19 7.68 -10.50 -3.78
C SER A 19 6.31 -11.03 -4.25
N GLY A 20 5.76 -12.01 -3.54
CA GLY A 20 4.42 -12.53 -3.83
C GLY A 20 3.31 -11.49 -3.69
N LEU A 21 3.42 -10.55 -2.75
CA LEU A 21 2.47 -9.44 -2.60
C LEU A 21 2.55 -8.45 -3.77
N TRP A 22 3.75 -8.18 -4.30
CA TRP A 22 3.93 -7.40 -5.52
C TRP A 22 3.30 -8.10 -6.73
N GLU A 23 3.58 -9.39 -6.92
CA GLU A 23 3.01 -10.19 -8.02
C GLU A 23 1.48 -10.29 -7.94
N LEU A 24 0.92 -10.32 -6.73
CA LEU A 24 -0.53 -10.34 -6.50
C LEU A 24 -1.21 -8.99 -6.81
N GLY A 25 -0.44 -7.90 -6.96
CA GLY A 25 -0.96 -6.54 -7.12
C GLY A 25 -1.44 -5.91 -5.81
N ALA A 26 -1.02 -6.45 -4.65
CA ALA A 26 -1.50 -6.03 -3.34
C ALA A 26 -1.12 -4.58 -2.97
N PHE A 27 -0.14 -3.99 -3.67
CA PHE A 27 0.28 -2.59 -3.50
C PHE A 27 -0.58 -1.59 -4.30
N GLY A 28 -1.39 -2.05 -5.24
CA GLY A 28 -2.15 -1.21 -6.18
C GLY A 28 -3.66 -1.43 -6.18
N LEU A 29 -4.26 -1.80 -5.05
CA LEU A 29 -5.64 -2.32 -5.03
C LEU A 29 -6.67 -1.35 -5.61
N GLN A 30 -6.56 -0.05 -5.29
CA GLN A 30 -7.53 0.97 -5.71
C GLN A 30 -7.09 1.77 -6.95
N VAL A 31 -5.88 1.54 -7.47
CA VAL A 31 -5.39 2.23 -8.66
C VAL A 31 -6.15 1.69 -9.89
N PRO A 32 -6.61 2.54 -10.82
CA PRO A 32 -7.28 2.07 -12.04
C PRO A 32 -6.45 1.08 -12.84
N GLY A 33 -7.10 0.13 -13.51
CA GLY A 33 -6.42 -0.93 -14.26
C GLY A 33 -5.54 -0.39 -15.39
N GLU A 34 -5.98 0.67 -16.06
CA GLU A 34 -5.22 1.38 -17.10
C GLU A 34 -3.95 2.06 -16.57
N LEU A 35 -3.81 2.21 -15.26
CA LEU A 35 -2.62 2.74 -14.57
C LEU A 35 -1.87 1.66 -13.78
N GLY A 36 -2.15 0.38 -14.03
CA GLY A 36 -1.41 -0.76 -13.47
C GLY A 36 -1.93 -1.28 -12.13
N GLY A 37 -3.11 -0.85 -11.67
CA GLY A 37 -3.73 -1.36 -10.44
C GLY A 37 -4.84 -2.39 -10.67
N LEU A 38 -5.58 -2.70 -9.60
CA LEU A 38 -6.70 -3.65 -9.64
C LEU A 38 -8.09 -2.98 -9.77
N GLY A 39 -8.16 -1.65 -9.70
CA GLY A 39 -9.40 -0.89 -9.90
C GLY A 39 -10.50 -1.15 -8.87
N LEU A 40 -10.15 -1.56 -7.65
CA LEU A 40 -11.14 -1.94 -6.64
C LEU A 40 -11.87 -0.72 -6.05
N SER A 41 -13.18 -0.87 -5.88
CA SER A 41 -13.98 0.06 -5.07
C SER A 41 -13.60 0.01 -3.59
N ASN A 42 -14.02 1.00 -2.80
CA ASN A 42 -13.77 1.02 -1.35
C ASN A 42 -14.31 -0.23 -0.64
N THR A 43 -15.48 -0.76 -1.03
CA THR A 43 -16.06 -1.96 -0.42
C THR A 43 -15.26 -3.22 -0.75
N GLN A 44 -14.81 -3.36 -2.00
CA GLN A 44 -13.93 -4.48 -2.39
C GLN A 44 -12.57 -4.38 -1.69
N TYR A 45 -12.01 -3.16 -1.60
CA TYR A 45 -10.80 -2.88 -0.86
C TYR A 45 -10.93 -3.27 0.62
N ALA A 46 -12.01 -2.85 1.29
CA ALA A 46 -12.29 -3.18 2.68
C ALA A 46 -12.29 -4.71 2.89
N ARG A 47 -12.95 -5.45 2.00
CA ARG A 47 -13.00 -6.92 2.10
C ARG A 47 -11.62 -7.57 2.05
N LEU A 48 -10.70 -7.05 1.23
CA LEU A 48 -9.32 -7.56 1.17
C LEU A 48 -8.48 -7.11 2.36
N VAL A 49 -8.66 -5.86 2.81
CA VAL A 49 -7.97 -5.33 4.00
C VAL A 49 -8.35 -6.13 5.25
N GLU A 50 -9.62 -6.55 5.39
CA GLU A 50 -10.05 -7.44 6.48
C GLU A 50 -9.29 -8.78 6.47
N VAL A 51 -9.02 -9.35 5.28
CA VAL A 51 -8.25 -10.59 5.17
C VAL A 51 -6.81 -10.37 5.63
N VAL A 52 -6.16 -9.28 5.19
CA VAL A 52 -4.79 -8.97 5.62
C VAL A 52 -4.76 -8.73 7.14
N GLY A 53 -5.69 -7.93 7.67
CA GLY A 53 -5.75 -7.61 9.09
C GLY A 53 -6.03 -8.82 9.99
N ALA A 54 -6.72 -9.84 9.49
CA ALA A 54 -6.94 -11.08 10.22
C ALA A 54 -5.70 -12.00 10.28
N HIS A 55 -4.70 -11.78 9.43
CA HIS A 55 -3.52 -12.66 9.33
C HIS A 55 -2.23 -11.99 9.79
N ASP A 56 -1.99 -10.73 9.40
CA ASP A 56 -0.74 -10.03 9.69
C ASP A 56 -0.92 -8.51 9.58
N LEU A 57 -0.97 -7.84 10.74
CA LEU A 57 -1.08 -6.39 10.81
C LEU A 57 0.22 -5.67 10.44
N GLY A 58 1.39 -6.31 10.55
CA GLY A 58 2.66 -5.73 10.09
C GLY A 58 2.66 -5.57 8.58
N VAL A 59 2.28 -6.63 7.86
CA VAL A 59 2.04 -6.58 6.41
C VAL A 59 0.94 -5.57 6.07
N GLY A 60 -0.16 -5.58 6.84
CA GLY A 60 -1.26 -4.63 6.67
C GLY A 60 -0.84 -3.17 6.74
N ILE A 61 0.03 -2.81 7.68
CA ILE A 61 0.57 -1.45 7.80
C ILE A 61 1.50 -1.12 6.64
N THR A 62 2.38 -2.03 6.19
CA THR A 62 3.23 -1.77 5.02
C THR A 62 2.40 -1.48 3.76
N LEU A 63 1.38 -2.30 3.49
CA LEU A 63 0.48 -2.09 2.35
C LEU A 63 -0.37 -0.84 2.50
N GLY A 64 -0.88 -0.57 3.71
CA GLY A 64 -1.73 0.57 4.02
C GLY A 64 -0.96 1.89 3.99
N ALA A 65 0.21 1.96 4.60
CA ALA A 65 1.07 3.15 4.55
C ALA A 65 1.40 3.53 3.10
N HIS A 66 1.64 2.54 2.25
CA HIS A 66 1.87 2.72 0.82
C HIS A 66 0.64 3.28 0.08
N GLN A 67 -0.53 2.62 0.16
CA GLN A 67 -1.68 2.95 -0.72
C GLN A 67 -2.84 3.68 -0.05
N SER A 68 -3.08 3.45 1.25
CA SER A 68 -4.16 4.13 1.97
C SER A 68 -3.85 5.60 2.15
N ILE A 69 -2.58 5.96 2.34
CA ILE A 69 -2.12 7.34 2.58
C ILE A 69 -0.92 7.76 1.71
N GLY A 70 0.07 6.88 1.45
CA GLY A 70 1.33 7.23 0.81
C GLY A 70 1.17 7.86 -0.57
N PHE A 71 0.55 7.16 -1.52
CA PHE A 71 0.22 7.74 -2.83
C PHE A 71 -1.22 8.26 -2.94
N LYS A 72 -2.06 8.10 -1.90
CA LYS A 72 -3.50 8.36 -1.95
C LYS A 72 -3.83 9.78 -2.43
N GLY A 73 -3.03 10.78 -2.06
CA GLY A 73 -3.18 12.14 -2.54
C GLY A 73 -3.13 12.26 -4.07
N ILE A 74 -2.26 11.51 -4.75
CA ILE A 74 -2.17 11.49 -6.21
C ILE A 74 -3.45 10.91 -6.82
N LEU A 75 -4.01 9.86 -6.22
CA LEU A 75 -5.26 9.25 -6.70
C LEU A 75 -6.45 10.21 -6.55
N LEU A 76 -6.56 10.88 -5.41
CA LEU A 76 -7.70 11.76 -5.09
C LEU A 76 -7.63 13.11 -5.81
N VAL A 77 -6.49 13.79 -5.77
CA VAL A 77 -6.36 15.20 -6.19
C VAL A 77 -5.25 15.44 -7.22
N GLY A 78 -4.54 14.40 -7.65
CA GLY A 78 -3.49 14.53 -8.66
C GLY A 78 -4.04 14.94 -10.03
N THR A 79 -3.28 15.74 -10.78
CA THR A 79 -3.60 16.05 -12.19
C THR A 79 -3.48 14.80 -13.07
N PRO A 80 -4.06 14.80 -14.28
CA PRO A 80 -3.89 13.68 -15.22
C PRO A 80 -2.42 13.31 -15.45
N GLU A 81 -1.54 14.31 -15.54
CA GLU A 81 -0.09 14.12 -15.75
C GLU A 81 0.58 13.51 -14.53
N GLN A 82 0.21 13.93 -13.32
CA GLN A 82 0.73 13.33 -12.07
C GLN A 82 0.28 11.88 -11.93
N LYS A 83 -1.00 11.59 -12.22
CA LYS A 83 -1.54 10.23 -12.17
C LYS A 83 -0.83 9.31 -13.16
N ALA A 84 -0.71 9.73 -14.42
CA ALA A 84 -0.02 8.97 -15.46
C ALA A 84 1.47 8.75 -15.15
N LYS A 85 2.13 9.72 -14.51
CA LYS A 85 3.55 9.62 -14.17
C LYS A 85 3.83 8.72 -12.96
N TYR A 86 3.02 8.82 -11.90
CA TYR A 86 3.38 8.25 -10.60
C TYR A 86 2.63 6.98 -10.25
N LEU A 87 1.36 6.83 -10.64
CA LEU A 87 0.58 5.64 -10.26
C LEU A 87 1.17 4.33 -10.83
N PRO A 88 1.62 4.27 -12.11
CA PRO A 88 2.26 3.05 -12.63
C PRO A 88 3.57 2.67 -11.92
N ARG A 89 4.28 3.65 -11.32
CA ARG A 89 5.52 3.39 -10.59
C ARG A 89 5.25 2.73 -9.24
N VAL A 90 4.28 3.26 -8.49
CA VAL A 90 3.94 2.75 -7.16
C VAL A 90 3.19 1.42 -7.21
N THR A 91 2.51 1.11 -8.32
CA THR A 91 1.99 -0.25 -8.57
C THR A 91 3.05 -1.19 -9.18
N GLY A 92 4.17 -0.65 -9.66
CA GLY A 92 5.22 -1.38 -10.39
C GLY A 92 6.47 -1.72 -9.58
N GLY A 93 6.44 -1.61 -8.25
CA GLY A 93 7.54 -1.99 -7.36
C GLY A 93 8.20 -0.84 -6.60
N GLU A 94 7.80 0.42 -6.85
CA GLU A 94 8.30 1.55 -6.06
C GLU A 94 7.45 1.79 -4.82
N TYR A 95 8.08 2.02 -3.67
CA TYR A 95 7.37 2.33 -2.43
C TYR A 95 6.93 3.80 -2.38
N ALA A 96 5.86 4.03 -1.60
CA ALA A 96 5.31 5.34 -1.31
C ALA A 96 5.16 5.45 0.20
N ALA A 97 5.36 6.65 0.74
CA ALA A 97 5.25 6.94 2.16
C ALA A 97 4.56 8.28 2.36
N PHE A 98 3.82 8.40 3.45
CA PHE A 98 3.19 9.65 3.86
C PHE A 98 4.07 10.32 4.93
N CYS A 99 4.82 11.34 4.51
CA CYS A 99 5.79 12.03 5.35
C CYS A 99 5.18 13.34 5.89
N LEU A 100 4.35 13.23 6.93
CA LEU A 100 3.73 14.39 7.59
C LEU A 100 4.33 14.69 8.96
N THR A 101 4.45 13.67 9.81
CA THR A 101 4.90 13.84 11.20
C THR A 101 6.33 14.37 11.27
N GLU A 102 6.54 15.38 12.10
CA GLU A 102 7.84 16.00 12.40
C GLU A 102 8.14 15.90 13.91
N PRO A 103 9.39 16.10 14.36
CA PRO A 103 9.71 16.06 15.79
C PRO A 103 8.87 16.98 16.67
N SER A 104 8.37 18.10 16.13
CA SER A 104 7.53 19.09 16.83
C SER A 104 6.04 19.00 16.53
N SER A 105 5.61 18.22 15.53
CA SER A 105 4.25 18.27 14.97
C SER A 105 3.70 16.88 14.68
N GLY A 106 2.56 16.57 15.29
CA GLY A 106 1.89 15.26 15.20
C GLY A 106 0.37 15.42 15.13
N SER A 107 -0.29 15.54 16.28
CA SER A 107 -1.74 15.83 16.33
C SER A 107 -2.09 17.22 15.78
N ASP A 108 -1.17 18.17 15.93
CA ASP A 108 -1.23 19.52 15.35
C ASP A 108 -0.28 19.55 14.14
N ALA A 109 -0.86 19.26 12.97
CA ALA A 109 -0.15 19.06 11.71
C ALA A 109 -0.26 20.28 10.79
#